data_AF-F8L5B4-F1
#
_entry.id   AF-F8L5B4-F1
#
_cell.length_a   1.000
_cell.length_b   1.000
_cell.length_c   1.000
_cell.angle_alpha   90.00
_cell.angle_beta   90.00
_cell.angle_gamma   90.00
#
_symmetry.space_group_name_H-M   'P 1'
#
loop_
_entity.id
_entity.type
_entity.pdbx_description
1 polymer ?
#
loop_
_entity_poly.entity_id
_entity_poly.type
_entity_poly.pdbx_seq_one_letter_code
_entity_poly.pdbx_strand_id
1 'polypeptide(L)'
;MRIFALSLCTLFFLSGCAISSSSKSDKHQMEMSLHKVRTEVEEIKHDLNTYEIEHHVLEGKLIDQEQTIANLKQQVSDLKQGKLETFASEIQNIDKKIVQVAKKQDKILSDIRQLSSHANETTTALAQYKEKITQFEKAIAVQKEQIQDIVKLREGLAKLTNASELSNRYVVQPGDSLEKIARVKGTSVEAIKQTNNLSTDLIVVGQEILLP
;
A
#
# COMPACT_ATOMS: atom_id res chain seq x y z
N MET A 1 60.49 62.50 -21.36
CA MET A 1 61.44 62.21 -22.47
C MET A 1 60.83 62.84 -23.72
N ARG A 2 61.32 63.99 -24.23
CA ARG A 2 62.25 64.12 -25.39
C ARG A 2 61.99 62.99 -26.41
N ILE A 3 61.68 63.20 -27.69
CA ILE A 3 62.41 63.93 -28.74
C ILE A 3 61.44 64.09 -29.94
N PHE A 4 61.32 65.26 -30.56
CA PHE A 4 61.41 65.44 -32.02
C PHE A 4 61.61 66.93 -32.33
N ALA A 5 62.78 67.22 -32.87
CA ALA A 5 63.26 68.51 -33.32
C ALA A 5 63.17 68.56 -34.85
N LEU A 6 62.71 69.68 -35.41
CA LEU A 6 62.96 70.17 -36.76
C LEU A 6 62.44 71.62 -36.73
N SER A 7 63.23 72.66 -36.42
CA SER A 7 64.35 73.25 -37.19
C SER A 7 64.01 73.47 -38.66
N LEU A 8 63.28 74.55 -38.96
CA LEU A 8 63.24 75.13 -40.30
C LEU A 8 63.30 76.65 -40.19
N CYS A 9 64.52 77.16 -40.02
CA CYS A 9 64.85 78.57 -40.15
C CYS A 9 66.19 78.63 -40.87
N THR A 10 66.17 78.78 -42.20
CA THR A 10 67.31 79.29 -42.96
C THR A 10 66.85 79.86 -44.30
N LEU A 11 67.24 81.13 -44.50
CA LEU A 11 67.63 81.76 -45.77
C LEU A 11 66.47 82.08 -46.73
N PHE A 12 65.88 83.27 -46.67
CA PHE A 12 66.46 84.52 -47.21
C PHE A 12 67.17 84.29 -48.56
N PHE A 13 66.40 84.41 -49.65
CA PHE A 13 66.89 84.95 -50.91
C PHE A 13 65.91 86.04 -51.37
N LEU A 14 66.37 87.28 -51.25
CA LEU A 14 65.80 88.43 -51.93
C LEU A 14 65.97 88.24 -53.43
N SER A 15 64.86 88.34 -54.18
CA SER A 15 64.90 88.95 -55.50
C SER A 15 63.66 89.81 -55.64
N GLY A 16 63.89 91.09 -55.91
CA GLY A 16 62.94 92.16 -55.74
C GLY A 16 61.70 92.04 -56.62
N CYS A 17 60.58 92.44 -56.04
CA CYS A 17 59.53 93.13 -56.78
C CYS A 17 59.03 94.31 -55.94
N ALA A 18 58.84 95.40 -56.67
CA ALA A 18 58.52 96.75 -56.25
C ALA A 18 57.48 96.90 -55.14
N ILE A 19 57.70 97.94 -54.33
CA ILE A 19 56.69 98.67 -53.58
C ILE A 19 55.47 98.91 -54.49
N SER A 20 54.30 98.40 -54.11
CA SER A 20 53.02 98.92 -54.57
C SER A 20 52.13 99.16 -53.35
N SER A 21 51.52 100.35 -53.34
CA SER A 21 50.62 100.85 -52.31
C SER A 21 49.48 99.87 -52.04
N SER A 22 49.47 99.23 -50.85
CA SER A 22 48.29 98.51 -50.37
C SER A 22 47.13 99.49 -50.24
N SER A 23 46.16 99.38 -51.14
CA SER A 23 44.96 100.19 -51.15
C SER A 23 44.20 99.99 -49.85
N LYS A 24 43.72 101.08 -49.24
CA LYS A 24 42.85 101.07 -48.04
C LYS A 24 41.63 100.13 -48.21
N SER A 25 41.24 99.85 -49.45
CA SER A 25 40.19 98.90 -49.85
C SER A 25 40.55 97.43 -49.55
N ASP A 26 41.77 96.98 -49.88
CA ASP A 26 42.18 95.58 -49.72
C ASP A 26 42.30 95.22 -48.23
N LYS A 27 42.78 96.17 -47.42
CA LYS A 27 42.83 96.04 -45.96
C LYS A 27 41.42 95.91 -45.37
N HIS A 28 40.47 96.74 -45.81
CA HIS A 28 39.09 96.67 -45.35
C HIS A 28 38.39 95.36 -45.76
N GLN A 29 38.64 94.86 -46.97
CA GLN A 29 38.13 93.56 -47.43
C GLN A 29 38.67 92.40 -46.59
N MET A 30 39.94 92.45 -46.22
CA MET A 30 40.55 91.46 -45.34
C MET A 30 40.00 91.53 -43.91
N GLU A 31 39.76 92.74 -43.37
CA GLU A 31 39.13 92.92 -42.06
C GLU A 31 37.67 92.43 -42.03
N MET A 32 36.90 92.67 -43.09
CA MET A 32 35.53 92.15 -43.23
C MET A 32 35.51 90.61 -43.33
N SER A 33 36.45 90.02 -44.05
CA SER A 33 36.57 88.56 -44.17
C SER A 33 37.00 87.93 -42.85
N LEU A 34 37.93 88.56 -42.12
CA LEU A 34 38.33 88.16 -40.77
C LEU A 34 37.13 88.23 -39.80
N HIS A 35 36.32 89.28 -39.90
CA HIS A 35 35.13 89.41 -39.06
C HIS A 35 34.10 88.32 -39.36
N LYS A 36 33.87 88.00 -40.64
CA LYS A 36 32.97 86.91 -41.04
C LYS A 36 33.44 85.56 -40.48
N VAL A 37 34.73 85.22 -40.67
CA VAL A 37 35.30 83.99 -40.10
C VAL A 37 35.19 83.98 -38.58
N ARG A 38 35.37 85.12 -37.91
CA ARG A 38 35.22 85.21 -36.45
C ARG A 38 33.80 84.91 -36.01
N THR A 39 32.80 85.47 -36.68
CA THR A 39 31.39 85.20 -36.37
C THR A 39 31.05 83.73 -36.59
N GLU A 40 31.47 83.14 -37.71
CA GLU A 40 31.28 81.71 -37.99
C GLU A 40 31.96 80.82 -36.92
N VAL A 41 33.14 81.20 -36.44
CA VAL A 41 33.83 80.49 -35.35
C VAL A 41 33.07 80.58 -34.03
N GLU A 42 32.50 81.74 -33.69
CA GLU A 42 31.69 81.88 -32.47
C GLU A 42 30.37 81.10 -32.56
N GLU A 43 29.73 81.06 -33.74
CA GLU A 43 28.54 80.23 -33.98
C GLU A 43 28.86 78.74 -33.81
N ILE A 44 29.92 78.24 -34.45
CA ILE A 44 30.37 76.84 -34.31
C ILE A 44 30.69 76.50 -32.84
N LYS A 45 31.29 77.43 -32.11
CA LYS A 45 31.61 77.23 -30.69
C LYS A 45 30.36 77.13 -29.82
N HIS A 46 29.32 77.93 -30.13
CA HIS A 46 28.04 77.83 -29.44
C HIS A 46 27.35 76.49 -29.71
N ASP A 47 27.34 76.05 -30.98
CA ASP A 47 26.80 74.75 -31.37
C ASP A 47 27.54 73.60 -30.70
N LEU A 48 28.88 73.66 -30.67
CA LEU A 48 29.71 72.65 -29.99
C LEU A 48 29.36 72.55 -28.50
N ASN A 49 29.21 73.69 -27.82
CA ASN A 49 28.83 73.72 -26.41
C ASN A 49 27.41 73.17 -26.19
N THR A 50 26.48 73.42 -27.13
CA THR A 50 25.13 72.86 -27.07
C THR A 50 25.15 71.33 -27.22
N TYR A 51 25.90 70.81 -28.20
CA TYR A 51 26.07 69.37 -28.38
C TYR A 51 26.79 68.70 -27.21
N GLU A 52 27.74 69.37 -26.56
CA GLU A 52 28.43 68.86 -25.37
C GLU A 52 27.46 68.67 -24.19
N ILE A 53 26.55 69.63 -23.98
CA ILE A 53 25.49 69.52 -22.97
C ILE A 53 24.53 68.37 -23.31
N GLU A 54 24.08 68.28 -24.56
CA GLU A 54 23.18 67.19 -25.00
C GLU A 54 23.83 65.82 -24.81
N HIS A 55 25.11 65.68 -25.16
CA HIS A 55 25.86 64.44 -24.93
C HIS A 55 25.89 64.08 -23.45
N HIS A 56 26.19 65.03 -22.56
CA HIS A 56 26.22 64.77 -21.12
C HIS A 56 24.85 64.34 -20.56
N VAL A 57 23.77 64.95 -21.05
CA VAL A 57 22.39 64.55 -20.69
C VAL A 57 22.09 63.12 -21.17
N LEU A 58 22.49 62.77 -22.39
CA LEU A 58 22.31 61.42 -22.93
C LEU A 58 23.11 60.37 -22.17
N GLU A 59 24.35 60.71 -21.77
CA GLU A 59 25.20 59.85 -20.95
C GLU A 59 24.58 59.60 -19.57
N GLY A 60 24.04 60.64 -18.91
CA GLY A 60 23.28 60.47 -17.67
C GLY A 60 22.06 59.55 -17.83
N LYS A 61 21.28 59.73 -18.91
CA LYS A 61 20.14 58.83 -19.22
C LYS A 61 20.58 57.40 -19.47
N LEU A 62 21.72 57.18 -20.12
CA LEU A 62 22.27 55.85 -20.38
C LEU A 62 22.63 55.16 -19.06
N ILE A 63 23.30 55.87 -18.15
CA ILE A 63 23.67 55.36 -16.81
C ILE A 63 22.41 54.97 -16.02
N ASP A 64 21.37 55.81 -16.02
CA ASP A 64 20.10 55.51 -15.34
C ASP A 64 19.41 54.27 -15.91
N GLN A 65 19.45 54.12 -17.24
CA GLN A 65 18.91 52.93 -17.92
C GLN A 65 19.71 51.67 -17.57
N GLU A 66 21.04 51.75 -17.56
CA GLU A 66 21.91 50.64 -17.16
C GLU A 66 21.64 50.18 -15.72
N GLN A 67 21.48 51.13 -14.80
CA GLN A 67 21.13 50.82 -13.41
C GLN A 67 19.76 50.17 -13.31
N THR A 68 18.78 50.65 -14.08
CA THR A 68 17.43 50.06 -14.14
C THR A 68 17.48 48.62 -14.66
N ILE A 69 18.26 48.36 -15.71
CA ILE A 69 18.46 47.01 -16.26
C ILE A 69 19.13 46.09 -15.24
N ALA A 70 20.13 46.58 -14.50
CA ALA A 70 20.79 45.81 -13.46
C ALA A 70 19.81 45.41 -12.34
N ASN A 71 18.99 46.36 -11.87
CA ASN A 71 17.97 46.11 -10.84
C ASN A 71 16.93 45.10 -11.32
N LEU A 72 16.42 45.24 -12.55
CA LEU A 72 15.46 44.30 -13.13
C LEU A 72 16.04 42.89 -13.28
N LYS A 73 17.31 42.78 -13.71
CA LYS A 73 18.01 41.48 -13.78
C LYS A 73 18.09 40.82 -12.41
N GLN A 74 18.43 41.59 -11.37
CA GLN A 74 18.51 41.07 -10.00
C GLN A 74 17.13 40.59 -9.52
N GLN A 75 16.08 41.41 -9.69
CA GLN A 75 14.72 41.03 -9.33
C GLN A 75 14.26 39.75 -10.03
N VAL A 76 14.55 39.61 -11.31
CA VAL A 76 14.23 38.39 -12.07
C VAL A 76 14.99 37.18 -11.53
N SER A 77 16.26 37.35 -11.16
CA SER A 77 17.07 36.30 -10.54
C SER A 77 16.48 35.86 -9.20
N ASP A 78 16.19 36.80 -8.31
CA ASP A 78 15.66 36.53 -6.97
C ASP A 78 14.29 35.85 -7.03
N LEU A 79 13.41 36.32 -7.92
CA LEU A 79 12.10 35.71 -8.16
C LEU A 79 12.22 34.28 -8.68
N LYS A 80 13.17 34.01 -9.59
CA LYS A 80 13.39 32.66 -10.12
C LYS A 80 13.96 31.73 -9.05
N GLN A 81 14.97 32.18 -8.33
CA GLN A 81 15.65 31.43 -7.27
C GLN A 81 14.65 31.04 -6.17
N GLY A 82 13.91 32.00 -5.61
CA GLY A 82 12.99 31.74 -4.51
C GLY A 82 11.83 30.81 -4.89
N LYS A 83 11.26 30.97 -6.08
CA LYS A 83 10.21 30.05 -6.57
C LYS A 83 10.76 28.65 -6.84
N LEU A 84 11.95 28.55 -7.44
CA LEU A 84 12.58 27.27 -7.74
C LEU A 84 12.92 26.49 -6.47
N GLU A 85 13.47 27.16 -5.45
CA GLU A 85 13.77 26.57 -4.15
C GLU A 85 12.50 26.10 -3.44
N THR A 86 11.43 26.91 -3.48
CA THR A 86 10.13 26.54 -2.92
C THR A 86 9.59 25.27 -3.59
N PHE A 87 9.52 25.25 -4.94
CA PHE A 87 9.05 24.06 -5.66
C PHE A 87 9.95 22.84 -5.45
N ALA A 88 11.27 23.01 -5.40
CA ALA A 88 12.19 21.92 -5.11
C ALA A 88 11.91 21.29 -3.74
N SER A 89 11.66 22.13 -2.72
CA SER A 89 11.32 21.64 -1.36
C SER A 89 9.97 20.91 -1.32
N GLU A 90 8.98 21.38 -2.07
CA GLU A 90 7.66 20.75 -2.19
C GLU A 90 7.76 19.40 -2.89
N ILE A 91 8.48 19.33 -4.03
CA ILE A 91 8.75 18.09 -4.76
C ILE A 91 9.43 17.08 -3.85
N GLN A 92 10.46 17.48 -3.10
CA GLN A 92 11.16 16.58 -2.18
C GLN A 92 10.23 16.06 -1.07
N ASN A 93 9.30 16.88 -0.58
CA ASN A 93 8.31 16.45 0.41
C ASN A 93 7.31 15.45 -0.18
N ILE A 94 6.85 15.70 -1.40
CA ILE A 94 5.97 14.79 -2.14
C ILE A 94 6.68 13.44 -2.38
N ASP A 95 7.93 13.44 -2.82
CA ASP A 95 8.71 12.21 -3.02
C ASP A 95 8.84 11.40 -1.73
N LYS A 96 9.12 12.06 -0.59
CA LYS A 96 9.14 11.40 0.72
C LYS A 96 7.79 10.74 1.04
N LYS A 97 6.67 11.43 0.76
CA LYS A 97 5.33 10.88 0.96
C LYS A 97 5.06 9.69 0.03
N ILE A 98 5.44 9.77 -1.24
CA ILE A 98 5.30 8.68 -2.22
C ILE A 98 6.05 7.43 -1.73
N VAL A 99 7.31 7.59 -1.31
CA VAL A 99 8.12 6.49 -0.79
C VAL A 99 7.48 5.86 0.46
N GLN A 100 6.94 6.67 1.37
CA GLN A 100 6.24 6.16 2.56
C GLN A 100 4.97 5.39 2.20
N VAL A 101 4.18 5.87 1.23
CA VAL A 101 2.98 5.19 0.75
C VAL A 101 3.34 3.86 0.09
N ALA A 102 4.37 3.83 -0.76
CA ALA A 102 4.84 2.61 -1.41
C ALA A 102 5.24 1.53 -0.38
N LYS A 103 6.00 1.91 0.65
CA LYS A 103 6.37 0.97 1.74
C LYS A 103 5.15 0.42 2.48
N LYS A 104 4.14 1.26 2.75
CA LYS A 104 2.90 0.80 3.37
C LYS A 104 2.14 -0.16 2.45
N GLN A 105 2.10 0.11 1.16
CA GLN A 105 1.48 -0.77 0.16
C GLN A 105 2.17 -2.14 0.09
N ASP A 106 3.50 -2.19 0.13
CA ASP A 106 4.26 -3.45 0.16
C ASP A 106 3.94 -4.29 1.39
N LYS A 107 3.84 -3.64 2.57
CA LYS A 107 3.45 -4.31 3.81
C LYS A 107 2.04 -4.88 3.71
N ILE A 108 1.07 -4.07 3.27
CA ILE A 108 -0.32 -4.52 3.10
C ILE A 108 -0.38 -5.71 2.13
N LEU A 109 0.38 -5.67 1.04
CA LEU A 109 0.43 -6.77 0.08
C LEU A 109 0.98 -8.06 0.71
N SER A 110 1.98 -7.96 1.57
CA SER A 110 2.49 -9.09 2.35
C SER A 110 1.44 -9.65 3.31
N ASP A 111 0.77 -8.78 4.07
CA ASP A 111 -0.27 -9.17 5.03
C ASP A 111 -1.44 -9.88 4.31
N ILE A 112 -1.86 -9.39 3.14
CA ILE A 112 -2.90 -10.02 2.30
C ILE A 112 -2.48 -11.41 1.85
N ARG A 113 -1.22 -11.60 1.43
CA ARG A 113 -0.72 -12.93 1.02
C ARG A 113 -0.73 -13.92 2.18
N GLN A 114 -0.31 -13.50 3.36
CA GLN A 114 -0.34 -14.33 4.56
C GLN A 114 -1.77 -14.71 4.95
N LEU A 115 -2.69 -13.73 4.93
CA LEU A 115 -4.10 -13.98 5.22
C LEU A 115 -4.72 -14.96 4.22
N SER A 116 -4.39 -14.82 2.93
CA SER A 116 -4.86 -15.74 1.90
C SER A 116 -4.33 -17.17 2.11
N SER A 117 -3.07 -17.34 2.52
CA SER A 117 -2.53 -18.67 2.86
C SER A 117 -3.30 -19.30 4.01
N HIS A 118 -3.50 -18.54 5.09
CA HIS A 118 -4.21 -19.02 6.26
C HIS A 118 -5.68 -19.37 5.96
N ALA A 119 -6.35 -18.57 5.12
CA ALA A 119 -7.71 -18.86 4.68
C ALA A 119 -7.77 -20.18 3.87
N ASN A 120 -6.80 -20.44 3.01
CA ASN A 120 -6.72 -21.68 2.23
C ASN A 120 -6.45 -22.91 3.13
N GLU A 121 -5.54 -22.77 4.09
CA GLU A 121 -5.25 -23.81 5.10
C GLU A 121 -6.51 -24.12 5.92
N THR A 122 -7.20 -23.09 6.40
CA THR A 122 -8.44 -23.22 7.18
C THR A 122 -9.55 -23.89 6.35
N THR A 123 -9.69 -23.51 5.08
CA THR A 123 -10.66 -24.13 4.16
C THR A 123 -10.37 -25.62 3.96
N THR A 124 -9.09 -25.97 3.82
CA THR A 124 -8.65 -27.36 3.68
C THR A 124 -8.94 -28.16 4.96
N ALA A 125 -8.60 -27.61 6.12
CA ALA A 125 -8.88 -28.26 7.41
C ALA A 125 -10.39 -28.46 7.62
N LEU A 126 -11.22 -27.47 7.29
CA LEU A 126 -12.66 -27.57 7.39
C LEU A 126 -13.23 -28.67 6.48
N ALA A 127 -12.71 -28.78 5.25
CA ALA A 127 -13.10 -29.85 4.33
C ALA A 127 -12.76 -31.23 4.91
N GLN A 128 -11.56 -31.40 5.48
CA GLN A 128 -11.14 -32.64 6.14
C GLN A 128 -12.02 -32.99 7.35
N TYR A 129 -12.36 -32.02 8.19
CA TYR A 129 -13.26 -32.25 9.33
C TYR A 129 -14.66 -32.64 8.88
N LYS A 130 -15.19 -31.99 7.84
CA LYS A 130 -16.49 -32.35 7.25
C LYS A 130 -16.51 -33.80 6.73
N GLU A 131 -15.42 -34.23 6.10
CA GLU A 131 -15.27 -35.61 5.65
C GLU A 131 -15.25 -36.59 6.82
N LYS A 132 -14.47 -36.31 7.88
CA LYS A 132 -14.44 -37.13 9.09
C LYS A 132 -15.81 -37.24 9.77
N ILE A 133 -16.55 -36.13 9.87
CA ILE A 133 -17.91 -36.13 10.41
C ILE A 133 -18.81 -37.05 9.57
N THR A 134 -18.74 -36.94 8.24
CA THR A 134 -19.51 -37.80 7.34
C THR A 134 -19.15 -39.30 7.52
N GLN A 135 -17.88 -39.61 7.74
CA GLN A 135 -17.44 -40.98 8.02
C GLN A 135 -17.99 -41.49 9.36
N PHE A 136 -17.97 -40.66 10.41
CA PHE A 136 -18.56 -41.00 11.70
C PHE A 136 -20.08 -41.17 11.62
N GLU A 137 -20.79 -40.31 10.89
CA GLU A 137 -22.22 -40.44 10.66
C GLU A 137 -22.57 -41.79 10.01
N LYS A 138 -21.80 -42.21 8.99
CA LYS A 138 -21.95 -43.54 8.37
C LYS A 138 -21.68 -44.67 9.36
N ALA A 139 -20.62 -44.56 10.17
CA ALA A 139 -20.29 -45.57 11.17
C ALA A 139 -21.39 -45.71 12.23
N ILE A 140 -21.96 -44.58 12.68
CA ILE A 140 -23.09 -44.54 13.61
C ILE A 140 -24.33 -45.19 12.98
N ALA A 141 -24.61 -44.94 11.70
CA ALA A 141 -25.73 -45.57 11.01
C ALA A 141 -25.60 -47.10 10.96
N VAL A 142 -24.41 -47.61 10.65
CA VAL A 142 -24.13 -49.07 10.65
C VAL A 142 -24.27 -49.65 12.06
N GLN A 143 -23.69 -49.00 13.08
CA GLN A 143 -23.83 -49.47 14.46
C GLN A 143 -25.28 -49.47 14.93
N LYS A 144 -26.08 -48.50 14.50
CA LYS A 144 -27.51 -48.45 14.81
C LYS A 144 -28.26 -49.65 14.25
N GLU A 145 -27.96 -50.05 13.01
CA GLU A 145 -28.54 -51.25 12.38
C GLU A 145 -28.13 -52.52 13.14
N GLN A 146 -26.85 -52.66 13.48
CA GLN A 146 -26.35 -53.80 14.27
C GLN A 146 -27.03 -53.89 15.64
N ILE A 147 -27.23 -52.76 16.33
CA ILE A 147 -27.95 -52.72 17.60
C ILE A 147 -29.40 -53.16 17.42
N GLN A 148 -30.07 -52.73 16.35
CA GLN A 148 -31.43 -53.18 16.05
C GLN A 148 -31.51 -54.70 15.86
N ASP A 149 -30.53 -55.30 15.19
CA ASP A 149 -30.49 -56.75 15.00
C ASP A 149 -30.21 -57.49 16.32
N ILE A 150 -29.32 -56.98 17.18
CA ILE A 150 -29.10 -57.53 18.52
C ILE A 150 -30.39 -57.46 19.36
N VAL A 151 -31.14 -56.36 19.27
CA VAL A 151 -32.42 -56.22 19.98
C VAL A 151 -33.43 -57.27 19.51
N LYS A 152 -33.58 -57.48 18.18
CA LYS A 152 -34.45 -58.53 17.64
C LYS A 152 -34.04 -59.92 18.11
N LEU A 153 -32.74 -60.22 18.10
CA LEU A 153 -32.22 -61.50 18.59
C LEU A 153 -32.55 -61.71 20.07
N ARG A 154 -32.39 -60.68 20.91
CA ARG A 154 -32.77 -60.73 22.33
C ARG A 154 -34.26 -61.01 22.52
N GLU A 155 -35.12 -60.34 21.76
CA GLU A 155 -36.58 -60.57 21.81
C GLU A 155 -36.94 -62.00 21.40
N GLY A 156 -36.29 -62.53 20.36
CA GLY A 156 -36.43 -63.92 19.95
C GLY A 156 -35.99 -64.89 21.05
N LEU A 157 -34.83 -64.63 21.67
CA LEU A 157 -34.32 -65.45 22.77
C LEU A 157 -35.28 -65.46 23.97
N ALA A 158 -35.83 -64.30 24.34
CA ALA A 158 -36.80 -64.18 25.43
C ALA A 158 -38.10 -64.95 25.16
N LYS A 159 -38.55 -65.00 23.90
CA LYS A 159 -39.70 -65.83 23.52
C LYS A 159 -39.40 -67.33 23.67
N LEU A 160 -38.20 -67.75 23.27
CA LEU A 160 -37.77 -69.15 23.40
C LEU A 160 -37.63 -69.58 24.86
N THR A 161 -37.08 -68.73 25.73
CA THR A 161 -37.00 -69.03 27.17
C THR A 161 -38.39 -69.13 27.79
N ASN A 162 -39.29 -68.19 27.49
CA ASN A 162 -40.66 -68.24 28.02
C ASN A 162 -41.45 -69.44 27.49
N ALA A 163 -41.26 -69.82 26.22
CA ALA A 163 -41.89 -71.01 25.65
C ALA A 163 -41.37 -72.30 26.31
N SER A 164 -40.05 -72.37 26.61
CA SER A 164 -39.45 -73.50 27.33
C SER A 164 -39.94 -73.58 28.78
N GLU A 165 -40.09 -72.44 29.48
CA GLU A 165 -40.64 -72.43 30.85
C GLU A 165 -42.11 -72.84 30.88
N LEU A 166 -42.89 -72.44 29.86
CA LEU A 166 -44.29 -72.87 29.72
C LEU A 166 -44.39 -74.38 29.39
N SER A 167 -43.52 -74.92 28.53
CA SER A 167 -43.52 -76.36 28.23
C SER A 167 -43.06 -77.20 29.42
N ASN A 168 -42.24 -76.64 30.29
CA ASN A 168 -41.74 -77.31 31.49
C ASN A 168 -42.68 -77.13 32.69
N ARG A 169 -43.82 -76.45 32.55
CA ARG A 169 -44.79 -76.29 33.64
C ARG A 169 -45.67 -77.53 33.77
N TYR A 170 -45.76 -78.06 34.99
CA TYR A 170 -46.62 -79.17 35.35
C TYR A 170 -47.58 -78.75 36.46
N VAL A 171 -48.88 -78.95 36.24
CA VAL A 171 -49.92 -78.73 37.26
C VAL A 171 -50.06 -80.01 38.09
N VAL A 172 -49.73 -79.94 39.38
CA VAL A 172 -49.79 -81.06 40.32
C VAL A 172 -51.23 -81.60 40.40
N GLN A 173 -51.41 -82.89 40.18
CA GLN A 173 -52.70 -83.57 40.19
C GLN A 173 -52.97 -84.29 41.52
N PRO A 174 -54.23 -84.63 41.84
CA PRO A 174 -54.53 -85.44 43.02
C PRO A 174 -53.75 -86.76 43.02
N GLY A 175 -53.01 -87.03 44.11
CA GLY A 175 -52.22 -88.25 44.28
C GLY A 175 -50.82 -88.20 43.66
N ASP A 176 -50.32 -87.01 43.33
CA ASP A 176 -48.93 -86.80 42.97
C ASP A 176 -48.02 -86.58 44.19
N SER A 177 -46.77 -87.03 44.06
CA SER A 177 -45.66 -86.69 44.95
C SER A 177 -44.45 -86.32 44.10
N LEU A 178 -43.49 -85.57 44.65
CA LEU A 178 -42.29 -85.17 43.89
C LEU A 178 -41.52 -86.37 43.33
N GLU A 179 -41.43 -87.47 44.07
CA GLU A 179 -40.75 -88.70 43.62
C GLU A 179 -41.45 -89.36 42.43
N LYS A 180 -42.79 -89.38 42.45
CA LYS A 180 -43.60 -89.94 41.36
C LYS A 180 -43.48 -89.09 40.10
N ILE A 181 -43.57 -87.77 40.25
CA ILE A 181 -43.42 -86.82 39.14
C ILE A 181 -42.01 -86.92 38.55
N ALA A 182 -40.97 -86.90 39.39
CA ALA A 182 -39.58 -87.00 38.98
C ALA A 182 -39.31 -88.26 38.15
N ARG A 183 -39.77 -89.42 38.63
CA ARG A 183 -39.62 -90.71 37.94
C ARG A 183 -40.31 -90.73 36.58
N VAL A 184 -41.55 -90.25 36.50
CA VAL A 184 -42.34 -90.23 35.26
C VAL A 184 -41.75 -89.28 34.23
N LYS A 185 -41.16 -88.18 34.69
CA LYS A 185 -40.57 -87.14 33.84
C LYS A 185 -39.07 -87.34 33.60
N GLY A 186 -38.46 -88.39 34.15
CA GLY A 186 -37.04 -88.70 33.94
C GLY A 186 -36.08 -87.70 34.58
N THR A 187 -36.47 -87.10 35.70
CA THR A 187 -35.66 -86.12 36.45
C THR A 187 -35.48 -86.55 37.92
N SER A 188 -34.84 -85.74 38.76
CA SER A 188 -34.69 -85.99 40.20
C SER A 188 -35.53 -85.04 41.05
N VAL A 189 -35.84 -85.47 42.28
CA VAL A 189 -36.57 -84.65 43.26
C VAL A 189 -35.79 -83.40 43.60
N GLU A 190 -34.48 -83.53 43.79
CA GLU A 190 -33.57 -82.43 44.07
C GLU A 190 -33.56 -81.40 42.94
N ALA A 191 -33.57 -81.85 41.68
CA ALA A 191 -33.61 -80.97 40.53
C ALA A 191 -34.95 -80.22 40.46
N ILE A 192 -36.09 -80.88 40.66
CA ILE A 192 -37.41 -80.20 40.71
C ILE A 192 -37.45 -79.19 41.86
N LYS A 193 -36.93 -79.54 43.05
CA LYS A 193 -36.88 -78.64 44.20
C LYS A 193 -36.01 -77.42 43.96
N GLN A 194 -34.84 -77.60 43.36
CA GLN A 194 -33.93 -76.51 43.01
C GLN A 194 -34.57 -75.58 41.97
N THR A 195 -35.15 -76.11 40.89
CA THR A 195 -35.81 -75.32 39.84
C THR A 195 -36.98 -74.49 40.37
N ASN A 196 -37.69 -74.97 41.41
CA ASN A 196 -38.85 -74.29 42.00
C ASN A 196 -38.57 -73.60 43.33
N ASN A 197 -37.30 -73.55 43.78
CA ASN A 197 -36.92 -73.04 45.11
C ASN A 197 -37.70 -73.67 46.28
N LEU A 198 -38.04 -74.97 46.20
CA LEU A 198 -38.74 -75.70 47.25
C LEU A 198 -37.75 -76.23 48.30
N SER A 199 -37.97 -75.88 49.57
CA SER A 199 -37.16 -76.38 50.70
C SER A 199 -37.61 -77.75 51.21
N THR A 200 -38.85 -78.15 50.92
CA THR A 200 -39.48 -79.40 51.40
C THR A 200 -40.10 -80.19 50.24
N ASP A 201 -40.53 -81.42 50.51
CA ASP A 201 -41.14 -82.28 49.49
C ASP A 201 -42.66 -82.09 49.38
N LEU A 202 -43.21 -81.12 50.12
CA LEU A 202 -44.64 -80.83 50.14
C LEU A 202 -45.05 -80.07 48.88
N ILE A 203 -46.00 -80.65 48.13
CA ILE A 203 -46.66 -80.04 46.98
C ILE A 203 -48.17 -80.11 47.16
N VAL A 204 -48.89 -79.12 46.63
CA VAL A 204 -50.35 -79.02 46.76
C VAL A 204 -51.01 -79.27 45.40
N VAL A 205 -52.16 -79.94 45.39
CA VAL A 205 -52.94 -80.15 44.16
C VAL A 205 -53.32 -78.81 43.55
N GLY A 206 -53.13 -78.68 42.23
CA GLY A 206 -53.33 -77.44 41.49
C GLY A 206 -52.13 -76.48 41.53
N GLN A 207 -51.09 -76.79 42.30
CA GLN A 207 -49.83 -76.04 42.26
C GLN A 207 -49.14 -76.25 40.92
N GLU A 208 -48.66 -75.16 40.33
CA GLU A 208 -47.81 -75.21 39.14
C GLU A 208 -46.34 -75.31 39.56
N ILE A 209 -45.65 -76.33 39.07
CA ILE A 209 -44.21 -76.54 39.28
C ILE A 209 -43.49 -76.64 37.94
N LEU A 210 -42.28 -76.12 37.88
CA LEU A 210 -41.36 -76.18 36.75
C LEU A 210 -40.54 -77.47 36.78
N LEU A 211 -40.53 -78.20 35.69
CA LEU A 211 -39.70 -79.38 35.50
C LEU A 211 -38.32 -78.95 34.94
N PRO A 212 -37.21 -79.51 35.45
CA PRO A 212 -35.85 -79.25 34.96
C PRO A 212 -35.65 -79.65 33.49
#